data_AF-A0A6L7MJT1-F1
#
_entry.id   AF-A0A6L7MJT1-F1
#
_cell.length_a   1.000
_cell.length_b   1.000
_cell.length_c   1.000
_cell.angle_alpha   90.00
_cell.angle_beta   90.00
_cell.angle_gamma   90.00
#
_symmetry.space_group_name_H-M   'P 1'
#
loop_
_entity.id
_entity.type
_entity.pdbx_description
1 polymer ?
#
loop_
_entity_poly.entity_id
_entity_poly.type
_entity_poly.pdbx_seq_one_letter_code
_entity_poly.pdbx_strand_id
1 'polypeptide(L)'
;MSTEQYSVYVAQDRVNAIFTDAMGRMYGLVALGIVTTGAAIWVGDMLGVGNVIFSFGWIGMLVMFGIMFGTLMGANAVVSRGNTGLGTVLYLGFTGLAGFFLSPILMRFTTGTIGMAFILTAGMFVAMSVVGMTTKRDLSKLGPMLIFGLIGVVIVSLINILLLGSGLLFLLINIVLLPIFLGLTVWETKQMKELAQDAAMRGDARVANQVAVIGSIGLYLNALNIFIILLNLLGFASDD
;
A
#
# COMPACT_ATOMS: atom_id res chain seq x y z
N MET A 1 5.73 21.38 41.09
CA MET A 1 5.23 21.82 39.77
C MET A 1 4.17 22.87 40.01
N SER A 2 4.26 24.02 39.33
CA SER A 2 3.16 24.99 39.32
C SER A 2 1.97 24.43 38.52
N THR A 3 0.76 24.91 38.79
CA THR A 3 -0.48 24.52 38.09
C THR A 3 -0.40 24.74 36.57
N GLU A 4 0.34 25.77 36.11
CA GLU A 4 0.64 26.00 34.69
C GLU A 4 1.58 24.96 34.08
N GLN A 5 2.60 24.49 34.81
CA GLN A 5 3.45 23.42 34.31
C GLN A 5 2.63 22.15 34.13
N TYR A 6 1.80 21.80 35.10
CA TYR A 6 0.94 20.60 35.03
C TYR A 6 -0.03 20.63 33.84
N SER A 7 -0.64 21.78 33.52
CA SER A 7 -1.55 21.88 32.37
C SER A 7 -0.84 21.73 31.03
N VAL A 8 0.40 22.24 30.89
CA VAL A 8 1.23 22.07 29.69
C VAL A 8 1.67 20.61 29.51
N TYR A 9 2.07 19.92 30.58
CA TYR A 9 2.42 18.50 30.52
C TYR A 9 1.23 17.63 30.08
N VAL A 10 0.05 17.82 30.68
CA VAL A 10 -1.16 17.08 30.32
C VAL A 10 -1.59 17.35 28.88
N ALA A 11 -1.41 18.57 28.37
CA ALA A 11 -1.70 18.90 26.98
C ALA A 11 -0.72 18.18 26.02
N GLN A 12 0.57 18.18 26.33
CA GLN A 12 1.59 17.50 25.52
C GLN A 12 1.38 15.98 25.49
N ASP A 13 1.04 15.37 26.62
CA ASP A 13 0.76 13.94 26.69
C ASP A 13 -0.44 13.53 25.83
N ARG A 14 -1.49 14.35 25.80
CA ARG A 14 -2.65 14.14 24.91
C ARG A 14 -2.27 14.23 23.44
N VAL A 15 -1.48 15.23 23.05
CA VAL A 15 -1.00 15.39 21.68
C VAL A 15 -0.18 14.16 21.26
N ASN A 16 0.76 13.73 22.11
CA ASN A 16 1.59 12.57 21.86
C ASN A 16 0.76 11.28 21.74
N ALA A 17 -0.27 11.11 22.58
CA ALA A 17 -1.15 9.96 22.55
C ALA A 17 -1.96 9.89 21.24
N ILE A 18 -2.55 11.00 20.79
CA ILE A 18 -3.33 11.04 19.53
C ILE A 18 -2.43 10.73 18.33
N PHE A 19 -1.25 11.34 18.28
CA PHE A 19 -0.29 11.09 17.20
C PHE A 19 0.16 9.63 17.17
N THR A 20 0.53 9.08 18.33
CA THR A 20 1.03 7.70 18.44
C THR A 20 -0.06 6.69 18.11
N ASP A 21 -1.31 6.92 18.54
CA ASP A 21 -2.45 6.07 18.18
C ASP A 21 -2.70 6.08 16.66
N ALA A 22 -2.72 7.27 16.03
CA ALA A 22 -2.94 7.39 14.59
C ALA A 22 -1.88 6.64 13.78
N MET A 23 -0.60 6.87 14.08
CA MET A 23 0.51 6.24 13.37
C MET A 23 0.59 4.74 13.66
N GLY A 24 0.41 4.34 14.92
CA GLY A 24 0.41 2.94 15.33
C GLY A 24 -0.70 2.14 14.65
N ARG A 25 -1.91 2.70 14.59
CA ARG A 25 -3.03 2.09 13.88
C ARG A 25 -2.85 2.06 12.38
N MET A 26 -2.24 3.09 11.78
CA MET A 26 -1.89 3.10 10.36
C MET A 26 -1.02 1.89 10.00
N TYR A 27 0.10 1.70 10.70
CA TYR A 27 1.00 0.56 10.45
C TYR A 27 0.38 -0.78 10.86
N GLY A 28 -0.42 -0.81 11.93
CA GLY A 28 -1.18 -1.99 12.32
C GLY A 28 -2.17 -2.44 11.25
N LEU A 29 -2.85 -1.50 10.59
CA LEU A 29 -3.73 -1.78 9.46
C LEU A 29 -2.97 -2.24 8.22
N VAL A 30 -1.78 -1.70 7.93
CA VAL A 30 -0.91 -2.21 6.86
C VAL A 30 -0.55 -3.68 7.12
N ALA A 31 -0.07 -3.98 8.33
CA ALA A 31 0.28 -5.35 8.72
C ALA A 31 -0.93 -6.30 8.63
N LEU A 32 -2.09 -5.86 9.13
CA LEU A 32 -3.33 -6.63 9.04
C LEU A 32 -3.74 -6.88 7.58
N GLY A 33 -3.64 -5.86 6.72
CA GLY A 33 -3.91 -5.99 5.29
C GLY A 33 -3.02 -7.04 4.63
N ILE A 34 -1.71 -7.01 4.91
CA ILE A 34 -0.76 -8.02 4.40
C ILE A 34 -1.13 -9.43 4.87
N VAL A 35 -1.49 -9.61 6.14
CA VAL A 35 -1.94 -10.91 6.68
C VAL A 35 -3.23 -11.35 5.98
N THR A 36 -4.19 -10.45 5.79
CA THR A 36 -5.44 -10.74 5.07
C THR A 36 -5.18 -11.13 3.62
N THR A 37 -4.25 -10.46 2.93
CA THR A 37 -3.83 -10.82 1.57
C THR A 37 -3.21 -12.22 1.53
N GLY A 38 -2.31 -12.54 2.46
CA GLY A 38 -1.70 -13.87 2.57
C GLY A 38 -2.74 -14.99 2.81
N ALA A 39 -3.68 -14.75 3.72
CA ALA A 39 -4.78 -15.68 3.98
C ALA A 39 -5.68 -15.86 2.74
N ALA A 40 -6.01 -14.76 2.05
CA ALA A 40 -6.82 -14.81 0.84
C ALA A 40 -6.11 -15.49 -0.34
N ILE A 41 -4.77 -15.39 -0.45
CA ILE A 41 -3.99 -16.16 -1.44
C ILE A 41 -4.19 -17.67 -1.21
N TRP A 42 -4.04 -18.12 0.04
CA TRP A 42 -4.19 -19.52 0.41
C TRP A 42 -5.61 -20.04 0.18
N VAL A 43 -6.62 -19.28 0.61
CA VAL A 43 -8.04 -19.63 0.34
C VAL A 43 -8.34 -19.60 -1.17
N GLY A 44 -7.76 -18.65 -1.90
CA GLY A 44 -7.96 -18.50 -3.34
C GLY A 44 -7.46 -19.68 -4.14
N ASP A 45 -6.32 -20.25 -3.75
CA ASP A 45 -5.75 -21.46 -4.33
C ASP A 45 -6.66 -22.67 -4.09
N MET A 46 -7.12 -22.85 -2.83
CA MET A 46 -8.05 -23.93 -2.47
C MET A 46 -9.38 -23.87 -3.23
N LEU A 47 -9.92 -22.67 -3.44
CA LEU A 47 -11.18 -22.46 -4.14
C LEU A 47 -11.02 -22.48 -5.67
N GLY A 48 -9.79 -22.58 -6.19
CA GLY A 48 -9.53 -22.51 -7.63
C GLY A 48 -9.94 -21.18 -8.24
N VAL A 49 -9.82 -20.06 -7.51
CA VAL A 49 -10.19 -18.72 -7.99
C VAL A 49 -9.47 -18.38 -9.29
N GLY A 50 -8.21 -18.81 -9.43
CA GLY A 50 -7.46 -18.69 -10.68
C GLY A 50 -8.19 -19.30 -11.88
N ASN A 51 -8.71 -20.53 -11.73
CA ASN A 51 -9.44 -21.20 -12.80
C ASN A 51 -10.70 -20.44 -13.20
N VAL A 52 -11.42 -19.87 -12.23
CA VAL A 52 -12.61 -19.06 -12.50
C VAL A 52 -12.23 -17.79 -13.26
N ILE A 53 -11.22 -17.05 -12.80
CA ILE A 53 -10.77 -15.82 -13.47
C ILE A 53 -10.33 -16.11 -14.90
N PHE A 54 -9.54 -17.15 -15.11
CA PHE A 54 -9.05 -17.52 -16.44
C PHE A 54 -10.14 -18.09 -17.35
N SER A 55 -11.19 -18.72 -16.81
CA SER A 55 -12.33 -19.21 -17.60
C SER A 55 -13.08 -18.08 -18.31
N PHE A 56 -13.12 -16.88 -17.71
CA PHE A 56 -13.68 -15.68 -18.32
C PHE A 56 -12.64 -14.86 -19.12
N GLY A 57 -11.41 -15.36 -19.26
CA GLY A 57 -10.31 -14.70 -19.98
C GLY A 57 -10.06 -13.27 -19.50
N TRP A 58 -9.87 -12.36 -20.46
CA TRP A 58 -9.62 -10.94 -20.19
C TRP A 58 -10.79 -10.23 -19.48
N ILE A 59 -12.03 -10.69 -19.69
CA ILE A 59 -13.23 -10.14 -19.04
C ILE A 59 -13.18 -10.44 -17.54
N GLY A 60 -12.78 -11.65 -17.14
CA GLY A 60 -12.62 -12.03 -15.74
C GLY A 60 -11.63 -11.13 -15.01
N MET A 61 -10.50 -10.82 -15.65
CA MET A 61 -9.49 -9.90 -15.11
C MET A 61 -10.03 -8.47 -14.96
N LEU A 62 -10.75 -7.95 -15.96
CA LEU A 62 -11.33 -6.61 -15.90
C LEU A 62 -12.40 -6.48 -14.81
N VAL A 63 -13.26 -7.49 -14.65
CA VAL A 63 -14.27 -7.51 -13.57
C VAL A 63 -13.57 -7.49 -12.22
N MET A 64 -12.55 -8.32 -12.01
CA MET A 64 -11.79 -8.33 -10.76
C MET A 64 -11.14 -6.97 -10.47
N PHE A 65 -10.50 -6.38 -11.47
CA PHE A 65 -9.90 -5.06 -11.35
C PHE A 65 -10.94 -3.97 -11.02
N GLY A 66 -12.11 -4.02 -11.66
CA GLY A 66 -13.23 -3.12 -11.39
C GLY A 66 -13.76 -3.23 -9.95
N ILE A 67 -13.90 -4.45 -9.42
CA ILE A 67 -14.33 -4.68 -8.03
C ILE A 67 -13.27 -4.15 -7.06
N MET A 68 -11.98 -4.42 -7.32
CA MET A 68 -10.88 -3.91 -6.48
C MET A 68 -10.87 -2.38 -6.46
N PHE A 69 -10.94 -1.76 -7.63
CA PHE A 69 -10.97 -0.31 -7.77
C PHE A 69 -12.21 0.31 -7.10
N GLY A 70 -13.39 -0.27 -7.32
CA GLY A 70 -14.64 0.17 -6.69
C GLY A 70 -14.60 0.06 -5.17
N THR A 71 -14.04 -1.03 -4.63
CA THR A 71 -13.88 -1.22 -3.17
C THR A 71 -12.90 -0.20 -2.58
N LEU A 72 -11.78 0.04 -3.26
CA LEU A 72 -10.79 1.04 -2.87
C LEU A 72 -11.37 2.47 -2.86
N MET A 73 -12.10 2.84 -3.92
CA MET A 73 -12.79 4.12 -3.99
C MET A 73 -13.88 4.24 -2.91
N GLY A 74 -14.63 3.16 -2.67
CA GLY A 74 -15.62 3.08 -1.61
C GLY A 74 -15.02 3.30 -0.23
N ALA A 75 -13.89 2.64 0.08
CA ALA A 75 -13.17 2.83 1.34
C ALA A 75 -12.77 4.30 1.52
N ASN A 76 -12.13 4.91 0.53
CA ASN A 76 -11.73 6.32 0.57
C ASN A 76 -12.92 7.28 0.74
N ALA A 77 -14.02 7.05 0.01
CA ALA A 77 -15.23 7.88 0.08
C ALA A 77 -15.94 7.79 1.43
N VAL A 78 -15.95 6.62 2.05
CA VAL A 78 -16.58 6.41 3.36
C VAL A 78 -15.72 7.01 4.48
N VAL A 79 -14.40 6.87 4.39
CA VAL A 79 -13.47 7.48 5.37
C VAL A 79 -13.52 9.01 5.30
N SER A 80 -13.55 9.59 4.10
CA SER A 80 -13.62 11.05 3.94
C SER A 80 -14.92 11.64 4.50
N ARG A 81 -16.02 10.88 4.47
CA ARG A 81 -17.30 11.21 5.14
C ARG A 81 -17.29 11.01 6.66
N GLY A 82 -16.19 10.52 7.23
CA GLY A 82 -15.99 10.39 8.68
C GLY A 82 -16.26 9.00 9.25
N ASN A 83 -16.64 8.00 8.43
CA ASN A 83 -16.91 6.65 8.91
C ASN A 83 -15.67 5.75 8.77
N THR A 84 -14.73 5.89 9.71
CA THR A 84 -13.46 5.14 9.70
C THR A 84 -13.64 3.65 9.98
N GLY A 85 -14.70 3.26 10.71
CA GLY A 85 -15.03 1.85 10.96
C GLY A 85 -15.41 1.11 9.68
N LEU A 86 -16.40 1.61 8.94
CA LEU A 86 -16.79 1.03 7.64
C LEU A 86 -15.65 1.14 6.62
N GLY A 87 -14.89 2.24 6.64
CA GLY A 87 -13.69 2.40 5.84
C GLY A 87 -12.65 1.29 6.06
N THR A 88 -12.43 0.91 7.31
CA THR A 88 -11.53 -0.19 7.68
C THR A 88 -12.03 -1.53 7.15
N VAL A 89 -13.34 -1.81 7.28
CA VAL A 89 -13.94 -3.04 6.75
C VAL A 89 -13.79 -3.13 5.23
N LEU A 90 -14.06 -2.03 4.51
CA LEU A 90 -13.89 -1.98 3.06
C LEU A 90 -12.42 -2.12 2.66
N TYR A 91 -11.50 -1.51 3.40
CA TYR A 91 -10.06 -1.72 3.21
C TYR A 91 -9.67 -3.19 3.39
N LEU A 92 -10.13 -3.87 4.45
CA LEU A 92 -9.83 -5.28 4.64
C LEU A 92 -10.43 -6.16 3.53
N GLY A 93 -11.67 -5.86 3.11
CA GLY A 93 -12.28 -6.47 1.93
C GLY A 93 -11.41 -6.30 0.69
N PHE A 94 -10.93 -5.08 0.43
CA PHE A 94 -10.00 -4.79 -0.66
C PHE A 94 -8.70 -5.59 -0.56
N THR A 95 -8.07 -5.69 0.62
CA THR A 95 -6.82 -6.47 0.81
C THR A 95 -7.03 -7.97 0.61
N GLY A 96 -8.22 -8.49 0.95
CA GLY A 96 -8.60 -9.87 0.66
C GLY A 96 -8.83 -10.11 -0.83
N LEU A 97 -9.54 -9.21 -1.52
CA LEU A 97 -9.70 -9.28 -2.97
C LEU A 97 -8.36 -9.22 -3.70
N ALA A 98 -7.43 -8.38 -3.23
CA ALA A 98 -6.08 -8.32 -3.75
C ALA A 98 -5.35 -9.67 -3.59
N GLY A 99 -5.53 -10.38 -2.47
CA GLY A 99 -4.97 -11.71 -2.28
C GLY A 99 -5.55 -12.75 -3.24
N PHE A 100 -6.86 -12.73 -3.47
CA PHE A 100 -7.50 -13.58 -4.48
C PHE A 100 -7.00 -13.30 -5.90
N PHE A 101 -6.75 -12.02 -6.23
CA PHE A 101 -6.17 -11.63 -7.50
C PHE A 101 -4.70 -12.09 -7.64
N LEU A 102 -3.95 -12.07 -6.55
CA LEU A 102 -2.54 -12.45 -6.53
C LEU A 102 -2.32 -13.97 -6.55
N SER A 103 -3.26 -14.75 -6.03
CA SER A 103 -3.22 -16.21 -5.97
C SER A 103 -2.76 -16.86 -7.29
N PRO A 104 -3.43 -16.66 -8.45
CA PRO A 104 -2.99 -17.25 -9.72
C PRO A 104 -1.65 -16.73 -10.25
N ILE A 105 -1.22 -15.53 -9.82
CA ILE A 105 0.07 -14.97 -10.21
C ILE A 105 1.19 -15.70 -9.47
N LEU A 106 1.00 -15.96 -8.17
CA LEU A 106 2.01 -16.62 -7.33
C LEU A 106 2.23 -18.08 -7.70
N MET A 107 1.26 -18.75 -8.31
CA MET A 107 1.43 -20.14 -8.81
C MET A 107 2.56 -20.28 -9.85
N ARG A 108 2.99 -19.18 -10.49
CA ARG A 108 4.11 -19.18 -11.45
C ARG A 108 5.48 -19.12 -10.79
N PHE A 109 5.55 -18.84 -9.49
CA PHE A 109 6.81 -18.63 -8.78
C PHE A 109 7.02 -19.72 -7.73
N THR A 110 8.29 -20.03 -7.45
CA THR A 110 8.62 -20.95 -6.37
C THR A 110 8.39 -20.31 -5.00
N THR A 111 8.12 -21.12 -3.98
CA THR A 111 7.99 -20.62 -2.59
C THR A 111 9.24 -19.88 -2.12
N GLY A 112 10.43 -20.28 -2.60
CA GLY A 112 11.69 -19.59 -2.32
C GLY A 112 11.71 -18.16 -2.87
N THR A 113 11.34 -17.98 -4.14
CA THR A 113 11.24 -16.66 -4.79
C THR A 113 10.21 -15.76 -4.09
N ILE A 114 9.05 -16.32 -3.74
CA ILE A 114 7.99 -15.61 -3.01
C ILE A 114 8.49 -15.14 -1.64
N GLY A 115 9.13 -16.03 -0.87
CA GLY A 115 9.67 -15.71 0.45
C GLY A 115 10.75 -14.64 0.39
N MET A 116 11.65 -14.72 -0.59
CA MET A 116 12.71 -13.73 -0.78
C MET A 116 12.15 -12.36 -1.18
N ALA A 117 11.18 -12.32 -2.10
CA ALA A 117 10.48 -11.09 -2.45
C ALA A 117 9.82 -10.45 -1.22
N PHE A 118 9.13 -11.25 -0.40
CA PHE A 118 8.47 -10.77 0.82
C PHE A 118 9.44 -10.16 1.83
N ILE A 119 10.56 -10.83 2.11
CA ILE A 119 11.58 -10.32 3.05
C ILE A 119 12.20 -9.03 2.54
N LEU A 120 12.53 -8.95 1.25
CA LEU A 120 13.09 -7.74 0.65
C LEU A 120 12.07 -6.60 0.68
N THR A 121 10.81 -6.85 0.34
CA THR A 121 9.73 -5.86 0.45
C THR A 121 9.60 -5.37 1.88
N ALA A 122 9.54 -6.25 2.87
CA ALA A 122 9.40 -5.87 4.27
C ALA A 122 10.57 -5.00 4.73
N GLY A 123 11.81 -5.39 4.38
CA GLY A 123 13.01 -4.62 4.70
C GLY A 123 13.01 -3.24 4.04
N MET A 124 12.71 -3.16 2.74
CA MET A 124 12.65 -1.91 2.00
C MET A 124 11.52 -0.99 2.49
N PHE A 125 10.32 -1.55 2.71
CA PHE A 125 9.17 -0.81 3.22
C PHE A 125 9.47 -0.22 4.59
N VAL A 126 9.96 -1.02 5.54
CA VAL A 126 10.31 -0.54 6.88
C VAL A 126 11.40 0.53 6.81
N ALA A 127 12.46 0.31 6.02
CA ALA A 127 13.52 1.29 5.84
C ALA A 127 12.99 2.62 5.28
N MET A 128 12.18 2.57 4.21
CA MET A 128 11.61 3.78 3.60
C MET A 128 10.59 4.48 4.49
N SER A 129 9.77 3.74 5.24
CA SER A 129 8.87 4.31 6.24
C SER A 129 9.66 5.00 7.36
N VAL A 130 10.77 4.43 7.85
CA VAL A 130 11.65 5.11 8.81
C VAL A 130 12.21 6.40 8.22
N VAL A 131 12.65 6.38 6.96
CA VAL A 131 13.10 7.60 6.26
C VAL A 131 11.97 8.64 6.19
N GLY A 132 10.76 8.25 5.82
CA GLY A 132 9.60 9.15 5.79
C GLY A 132 9.23 9.72 7.16
N MET A 133 9.36 8.93 8.23
CA MET A 133 9.10 9.37 9.59
C MET A 133 10.17 10.33 10.14
N THR A 134 11.43 10.18 9.72
CA THR A 134 12.56 10.91 10.31
C THR A 134 13.03 12.09 9.47
N THR A 135 12.75 12.09 8.16
CA THR A 135 13.23 13.13 7.25
C THR A 135 12.63 14.49 7.57
N LYS A 136 13.49 15.52 7.55
CA LYS A 136 13.10 16.94 7.70
C LYS A 136 13.05 17.68 6.36
N ARG A 137 13.44 17.02 5.26
CA ARG A 137 13.44 17.64 3.93
C ARG A 137 11.99 17.89 3.49
N ASP A 138 11.77 19.02 2.82
CA ASP A 138 10.49 19.23 2.15
C ASP A 138 10.38 18.26 0.97
N LEU A 139 9.33 17.44 0.98
CA LEU A 139 9.04 16.45 -0.07
C LEU A 139 7.79 16.84 -0.86
N SER A 140 7.27 18.05 -0.69
CA SER A 140 6.06 18.56 -1.37
C SER A 140 6.11 18.36 -2.89
N LYS A 141 7.29 18.52 -3.50
CA LYS A 141 7.51 18.34 -4.94
C LYS A 141 7.73 16.88 -5.37
N LEU A 142 8.13 16.00 -4.44
CA LEU A 142 8.45 14.62 -4.76
C LEU A 142 7.21 13.83 -5.16
N GLY A 143 6.11 13.96 -4.41
CA GLY A 143 4.86 13.25 -4.67
C GLY A 143 4.32 13.43 -6.10
N PRO A 144 4.06 14.68 -6.54
CA PRO A 144 3.59 14.93 -7.90
C PRO A 144 4.53 14.39 -8.97
N MET A 145 5.85 14.56 -8.81
CA MET A 145 6.85 14.05 -9.75
C MET A 145 6.78 12.53 -9.88
N LEU A 146 6.66 11.81 -8.76
CA LEU A 146 6.55 10.35 -8.75
C LEU A 146 5.22 9.86 -9.34
N ILE A 147 4.12 10.58 -9.09
CA ILE A 147 2.81 10.27 -9.69
C ILE A 147 2.85 10.45 -11.22
N PHE A 148 3.47 11.54 -11.72
CA PHE A 148 3.66 11.70 -13.17
C PHE A 148 4.54 10.61 -13.76
N GLY A 149 5.63 10.24 -13.08
CA GLY A 149 6.47 9.11 -13.48
C GLY A 149 5.68 7.79 -13.53
N LEU A 150 4.87 7.52 -12.51
CA LEU A 150 4.01 6.34 -12.44
C LEU A 150 3.02 6.29 -13.60
N ILE A 151 2.35 7.40 -13.93
CA ILE A 151 1.46 7.48 -15.09
C ILE A 151 2.20 7.12 -16.38
N GLY A 152 3.41 7.67 -16.57
CA GLY A 152 4.25 7.35 -17.71
C GLY A 152 4.55 5.85 -17.82
N VAL A 153 4.95 5.22 -16.70
CA VAL A 153 5.22 3.78 -16.68
C VAL A 153 3.97 2.94 -16.91
N VAL A 154 2.81 3.36 -16.38
CA VAL A 154 1.53 2.69 -16.64
C VAL A 154 1.20 2.72 -18.13
N ILE A 155 1.36 3.84 -18.81
CA ILE A 155 1.15 3.94 -20.26
C ILE A 155 2.09 3.00 -21.02
N VAL A 156 3.39 2.99 -20.66
CA VAL A 156 4.37 2.09 -21.29
C VAL A 156 4.03 0.61 -21.03
N SER A 157 3.54 0.28 -19.85
CA SER A 157 3.10 -1.09 -19.53
C SER A 157 1.90 -1.54 -20.37
N LEU A 158 0.92 -0.66 -20.60
CA LEU A 158 -0.22 -0.94 -21.47
C LEU A 158 0.21 -1.14 -22.92
N ILE A 159 1.11 -0.30 -23.43
CA ILE A 159 1.69 -0.46 -24.78
C ILE A 159 2.44 -1.80 -24.88
N ASN A 160 3.19 -2.18 -23.84
CA ASN A 160 3.91 -3.45 -23.86
C ASN A 160 2.95 -4.65 -23.90
N ILE A 161 1.89 -4.63 -23.09
CA ILE A 161 0.91 -5.73 -23.04
C ILE A 161 0.09 -5.83 -24.34
N LEU A 162 -0.29 -4.70 -24.94
CA LEU A 162 -1.20 -4.69 -26.10
C LEU A 162 -0.51 -4.79 -27.45
N LEU A 163 0.72 -4.27 -27.59
CA LEU A 163 1.37 -4.10 -28.89
C LEU A 163 2.71 -4.82 -29.02
N LEU A 164 3.56 -4.82 -27.97
CA LEU A 164 4.96 -5.23 -28.11
C LEU A 164 5.26 -6.64 -27.60
N GLY A 165 4.66 -7.04 -26.46
CA GLY A 165 4.93 -8.31 -25.81
C GLY A 165 6.40 -8.53 -25.39
N SER A 166 7.16 -7.47 -25.16
CA SER A 166 8.61 -7.57 -24.92
C SER A 166 8.93 -7.88 -23.45
N GLY A 167 9.61 -9.00 -23.22
CA GLY A 167 10.11 -9.40 -21.89
C GLY A 167 11.19 -8.46 -21.34
N LEU A 168 12.08 -7.97 -22.22
CA LEU A 168 13.09 -6.97 -21.86
C LEU A 168 12.45 -5.64 -21.41
N LEU A 169 11.41 -5.19 -22.12
CA LEU A 169 10.68 -3.98 -21.73
C LEU A 169 9.93 -4.19 -20.41
N PHE A 170 9.36 -5.39 -20.19
CA PHE A 170 8.74 -5.76 -18.92
C PHE A 170 9.72 -5.69 -17.73
N LEU A 171 10.95 -6.17 -17.91
CA LEU A 171 12.00 -6.07 -16.89
C LEU A 171 12.36 -4.60 -16.61
N LEU A 172 12.58 -3.79 -17.65
CA LEU A 172 12.91 -2.37 -17.49
C LEU A 172 11.80 -1.58 -16.79
N ILE A 173 10.54 -1.88 -17.10
CA ILE A 173 9.36 -1.33 -16.43
C ILE A 173 9.46 -1.58 -14.91
N ASN A 174 9.69 -2.83 -14.50
CA ASN A 174 9.80 -3.20 -13.08
C ASN A 174 10.99 -2.52 -12.38
N ILE A 175 12.14 -2.40 -13.05
CA ILE A 175 13.32 -1.68 -12.51
C ILE A 175 12.99 -0.21 -12.23
N VAL A 176 12.23 0.46 -13.10
CA VAL A 176 11.83 1.87 -12.93
C VAL A 176 10.72 2.02 -11.88
N LEU A 177 9.78 1.08 -11.81
CA LEU A 177 8.69 1.09 -10.82
C LEU A 177 9.20 1.00 -9.38
N LEU A 178 10.26 0.20 -9.13
CA LEU A 178 10.78 0.00 -7.78
C LEU A 178 11.15 1.32 -7.05
N PRO A 179 12.05 2.18 -7.57
CA PRO A 179 12.37 3.45 -6.93
C PRO A 179 11.18 4.42 -6.87
N ILE A 180 10.23 4.33 -7.81
CA ILE A 180 9.00 5.14 -7.76
C ILE A 180 8.20 4.79 -6.50
N PHE A 181 7.93 3.50 -6.29
CA PHE A 181 7.16 3.05 -5.13
C PHE A 181 7.89 3.22 -3.80
N LEU A 182 9.21 3.06 -3.78
CA LEU A 182 10.02 3.41 -2.61
C LEU A 182 9.92 4.90 -2.28
N GLY A 183 10.02 5.76 -3.29
CA GLY A 183 9.84 7.21 -3.14
C GLY A 183 8.44 7.60 -2.68
N LEU A 184 7.40 6.96 -3.22
CA LEU A 184 6.00 7.17 -2.81
C LEU A 184 5.80 6.72 -1.36
N THR A 185 6.42 5.61 -0.93
CA THR A 185 6.38 5.16 0.47
C THR A 185 6.95 6.22 1.42
N VAL A 186 8.10 6.82 1.07
CA VAL A 186 8.69 7.91 1.86
C VAL A 186 7.76 9.13 1.90
N TRP A 187 7.25 9.54 0.75
CA TRP A 187 6.39 10.72 0.62
C TRP A 187 5.06 10.56 1.37
N GLU A 188 4.37 9.43 1.19
CA GLU A 188 3.11 9.12 1.88
C GLU A 188 3.30 9.02 3.38
N THR A 189 4.34 8.31 3.84
CA THR A 189 4.65 8.22 5.28
C THR A 189 4.85 9.62 5.88
N LYS A 190 5.58 10.48 5.18
CA LYS A 190 5.81 11.85 5.63
C LYS A 190 4.52 12.67 5.65
N GLN A 191 3.71 12.59 4.58
CA GLN A 191 2.43 13.30 4.49
C GLN A 191 1.48 12.88 5.62
N MET A 192 1.34 11.58 5.88
CA MET A 192 0.48 11.06 6.95
C MET A 192 0.99 11.47 8.33
N LYS A 193 2.31 11.48 8.54
CA LYS A 193 2.91 12.02 9.77
C LYS A 193 2.54 13.49 9.97
N GLU A 194 2.71 14.33 8.96
CA GLU A 194 2.41 15.77 9.04
C GLU A 194 0.92 16.00 9.34
N LEU A 195 0.02 15.25 8.70
CA LEU A 195 -1.42 15.29 8.96
C LEU A 195 -1.78 14.80 10.37
N ALA A 196 -1.17 13.72 10.85
CA ALA A 196 -1.39 13.21 12.20
C ALA A 196 -0.92 14.21 13.26
N GLN A 197 0.21 14.89 13.03
CA GLN A 197 0.73 15.91 13.92
C GLN A 197 -0.21 17.12 13.99
N ASP A 198 -0.69 17.62 12.85
CA ASP A 198 -1.66 18.73 12.82
C ASP A 198 -2.99 18.37 13.49
N ALA A 199 -3.52 17.17 13.24
CA ALA A 199 -4.72 16.67 13.90
C ALA A 199 -4.54 16.56 15.42
N ALA A 200 -3.39 16.06 15.87
CA ALA A 200 -3.07 15.92 17.29
C ALA A 200 -2.97 17.28 17.99
N MET A 201 -2.31 18.27 17.38
CA MET A 201 -2.20 19.63 17.92
C MET A 201 -3.56 20.31 18.05
N ARG A 202 -4.51 20.00 17.17
CA ARG A 202 -5.89 20.53 17.21
C ARG A 202 -6.83 19.70 18.10
N GLY A 203 -6.38 18.56 18.62
CA GLY A 203 -7.22 17.62 19.36
C GLY A 203 -8.31 16.95 18.50
N ASP A 204 -8.15 16.94 17.18
CA ASP A 204 -9.13 16.36 16.25
C ASP A 204 -8.91 14.85 16.08
N ALA A 205 -9.44 14.08 17.02
CA ALA A 205 -9.37 12.62 17.00
C ALA A 205 -10.04 12.01 15.75
N ARG A 206 -11.01 12.70 15.13
CA ARG A 206 -11.67 12.22 13.92
C ARG A 206 -10.70 12.24 12.74
N VAL A 207 -9.97 13.33 12.55
CA VAL A 207 -8.94 13.43 11.49
C VAL A 207 -7.80 12.45 11.76
N ALA A 208 -7.37 12.31 13.02
CA ALA A 208 -6.36 11.32 13.40
C ALA A 208 -6.78 9.88 13.01
N ASN A 209 -8.05 9.52 13.23
CA ASN A 209 -8.60 8.23 12.80
C ASN A 209 -8.65 8.07 11.27
N GLN A 210 -8.92 9.15 10.53
CA GLN A 210 -8.90 9.13 9.07
C GLN A 210 -7.50 8.92 8.53
N VAL A 211 -6.49 9.55 9.14
CA VAL A 211 -5.07 9.36 8.80
C VAL A 211 -4.68 7.88 8.92
N ALA A 212 -5.11 7.21 9.98
CA ALA A 212 -4.81 5.79 10.16
C ALA A 212 -5.31 4.94 8.99
N VAL A 213 -6.56 5.12 8.55
CA VAL A 213 -7.16 4.31 7.48
C VAL A 213 -6.63 4.72 6.11
N ILE A 214 -6.65 6.01 5.77
CA ILE A 214 -6.18 6.51 4.46
C ILE A 214 -4.70 6.21 4.27
N GLY A 215 -3.90 6.46 5.30
CA GLY A 215 -2.48 6.17 5.28
C GLY A 215 -2.20 4.68 5.12
N SER A 216 -2.99 3.82 5.77
CA SER A 216 -2.83 2.37 5.62
C SER A 216 -3.14 1.89 4.20
N ILE A 217 -4.14 2.49 3.53
CA ILE A 217 -4.50 2.17 2.16
C ILE A 217 -3.33 2.46 1.21
N GLY A 218 -2.77 3.67 1.26
CA GLY A 218 -1.63 4.07 0.41
C GLY A 218 -0.38 3.23 0.67
N LEU A 219 -0.01 3.09 1.95
CA LEU A 219 1.17 2.32 2.34
C LEU A 219 1.04 0.83 2.01
N TYR A 220 -0.14 0.23 2.18
CA TYR A 220 -0.42 -1.13 1.75
C TYR A 220 -0.26 -1.29 0.24
N LEU A 221 -0.82 -0.36 -0.56
CA LEU A 221 -0.68 -0.40 -2.02
C LEU A 221 0.78 -0.31 -2.43
N ASN A 222 1.57 0.57 -1.81
CA ASN A 222 2.99 0.69 -2.09
C ASN A 222 3.75 -0.59 -1.71
N ALA A 223 3.48 -1.18 -0.54
CA ALA A 223 4.08 -2.44 -0.12
C ALA A 223 3.73 -3.59 -1.08
N LEU A 224 2.46 -3.73 -1.47
CA LEU A 224 2.00 -4.75 -2.40
C LEU A 224 2.66 -4.58 -3.78
N ASN A 225 2.78 -3.35 -4.27
CA ASN A 225 3.43 -3.07 -5.54
C ASN A 225 4.92 -3.38 -5.49
N ILE A 226 5.63 -2.98 -4.43
CA ILE A 226 7.05 -3.35 -4.22
C ILE A 226 7.21 -4.88 -4.22
N PHE A 227 6.30 -5.60 -3.56
CA PHE A 227 6.29 -7.08 -3.57
C PHE A 227 6.16 -7.65 -4.97
N ILE A 228 5.17 -7.20 -5.75
CA ILE A 228 4.96 -7.67 -7.12
C ILE A 228 6.17 -7.37 -8.01
N ILE A 229 6.75 -6.16 -7.87
CA ILE A 229 7.92 -5.75 -8.63
C ILE A 229 9.11 -6.65 -8.31
N LEU A 230 9.42 -6.85 -7.03
CA LEU A 230 10.53 -7.72 -6.61
C LEU A 230 10.30 -9.17 -7.02
N LEU A 231 9.06 -9.66 -6.91
CA LEU A 231 8.69 -10.99 -7.37
C LEU A 231 8.97 -11.17 -8.87
N ASN A 232 8.58 -10.19 -9.70
CA ASN A 232 8.85 -10.21 -11.14
C ASN A 232 10.35 -10.14 -11.46
N LEU A 233 11.10 -9.29 -10.76
CA LEU A 233 12.55 -9.16 -10.98
C LEU A 233 13.30 -10.43 -10.58
N LEU A 234 12.94 -11.04 -9.44
CA LEU A 234 13.56 -12.28 -8.98
C LEU A 234 13.15 -13.48 -9.84
N GLY A 235 11.90 -13.53 -10.32
CA GLY A 235 11.44 -14.58 -11.23
C GLY A 235 12.15 -14.53 -12.57
N PHE A 236 12.33 -13.34 -13.15
CA PHE A 236 13.10 -13.18 -14.39
C PHE A 236 14.54 -13.66 -14.21
N ALA A 237 15.18 -13.33 -13.08
CA ALA A 237 16.54 -13.75 -12.79
C ALA A 237 16.70 -15.26 -12.50
N SER A 238 15.61 -15.98 -12.24
CA SER A 238 15.63 -17.44 -12.03
C SER A 238 15.30 -18.26 -13.28
N ASP A 239 14.73 -17.63 -14.31
CA ASP A 239 14.36 -18.27 -15.58
C ASP A 239 15.50 -18.24 -16.63
N ASP A 240 16.53 -17.41 -16.42
CA ASP A 240 17.79 -17.33 -17.20
C ASP A 240 18.93 -18.14 -16.54
#